data_AF-K5WWI9-F1
#
_entry.id   AF-K5WWI9-F1
#
_cell.length_a   1.000
_cell.length_b   1.000
_cell.length_c   1.000
_cell.angle_alpha   90.00
_cell.angle_beta   90.00
_cell.angle_gamma   90.00
#
_symmetry.space_group_name_H-M   'P 1'
#
loop_
_entity.id
_entity.type
_entity.pdbx_description
1 polymer ?
#
loop_
_entity_poly.entity_id
_entity_poly.type
_entity_poly.pdbx_seq_one_letter_code
_entity_poly.pdbx_strand_id
1 'polypeptide(L)'
;MSAVFTIPLSPLEKRARNHALLCGIGFLIFLPIGVLVARYTRTYTRTWFGVHWVMQFLISGPIIFAGVALGYMTGNDLDLEPFSDPHQRVGLTLLILYLVQLLLGAVVHFVKLPSVFHGHRAPHNYLHIAVGVTIFILAAYQVHYGLYTQWTVATGGLHLIPDSAKHAWLALIIVSFKT
;
A
#
# COMPACT_ATOMS: atom_id res chain seq x y z
N MET A 1 7.76 22.60 36.33
CA MET A 1 7.31 21.75 35.21
C MET A 1 7.65 20.32 35.59
N SER A 2 6.67 19.52 35.96
CA SER A 2 6.89 18.11 36.33
C SER A 2 7.35 17.36 35.08
N ALA A 3 8.49 16.67 35.15
CA ALA A 3 8.94 15.82 34.06
C ALA A 3 7.87 14.74 33.82
N VAL A 4 7.21 14.79 32.67
CA VAL A 4 6.27 13.74 32.26
C VAL A 4 7.11 12.51 31.97
N PHE A 5 6.99 11.48 32.80
CA PHE A 5 7.65 10.21 32.58
C PHE A 5 7.04 9.55 31.33
N THR A 6 7.76 9.55 30.22
CA THR A 6 7.35 8.88 28.98
C THR A 6 8.12 7.58 28.83
N ILE A 7 7.41 6.46 28.74
CA ILE A 7 8.00 5.17 28.42
C ILE A 7 8.42 5.19 26.94
N PRO A 8 9.66 4.80 26.58
CA PRO A 8 10.08 4.73 25.20
C PRO A 8 9.49 3.49 24.51
N LEU A 9 9.25 3.58 23.19
CA LEU A 9 8.87 2.43 22.39
C LEU A 9 9.94 1.32 22.47
N SER A 10 9.48 0.10 22.66
CA SER A 10 10.29 -1.12 22.56
C SER A 10 10.87 -1.29 21.14
N PRO A 11 11.94 -2.10 20.97
CA PRO A 11 12.46 -2.44 19.64
C PRO A 11 11.39 -3.04 18.71
N LEU A 12 10.51 -3.87 19.27
CA LEU A 12 9.40 -4.50 18.55
C LEU A 12 8.38 -3.46 18.06
N GLU A 13 7.93 -2.55 18.93
CA GLU A 13 7.00 -1.47 18.56
C GLU A 13 7.61 -0.52 17.54
N LYS A 14 8.91 -0.22 17.64
CA LYS A 14 9.62 0.59 16.63
C LYS A 14 9.59 -0.11 15.27
N ARG A 15 9.79 -1.43 15.23
CA ARG A 15 9.74 -2.22 13.98
C ARG A 15 8.32 -2.25 13.41
N ALA A 16 7.32 -2.54 14.24
CA ALA A 16 5.90 -2.54 13.86
C ALA A 16 5.46 -1.17 13.32
N ARG A 17 5.88 -0.08 13.97
CA ARG A 17 5.63 1.29 13.52
C ARG A 17 6.28 1.56 12.17
N ASN A 18 7.54 1.15 11.98
CA ASN A 18 8.24 1.35 10.72
C ASN A 18 7.62 0.53 9.58
N HIS A 19 7.16 -0.70 9.85
CA HIS A 19 6.32 -1.48 8.93
C HIS A 19 5.06 -0.68 8.52
N ALA A 20 4.30 -0.18 9.50
CA ALA A 20 3.08 0.57 9.26
C ALA A 20 3.33 1.84 8.43
N LEU A 21 4.39 2.58 8.74
CA LEU A 21 4.80 3.77 7.99
C LEU A 21 5.18 3.45 6.56
N LEU A 22 6.07 2.48 6.33
CA LEU A 22 6.53 2.12 4.99
C LEU A 22 5.40 1.57 4.13
N CYS A 23 4.59 0.64 4.65
CA CYS A 23 3.44 0.10 3.92
C CYS A 23 2.38 1.18 3.66
N GLY A 24 2.06 2.01 4.65
CA GLY A 24 1.10 3.11 4.50
C GLY A 24 1.56 4.14 3.45
N ILE A 25 2.82 4.58 3.51
CA ILE A 25 3.40 5.53 2.54
C ILE A 25 3.46 4.91 1.14
N GLY A 26 3.93 3.67 1.02
CA GLY A 26 4.00 2.96 -0.25
C GLY A 26 2.62 2.85 -0.90
N PHE A 27 1.66 2.22 -0.22
CA PHE A 27 0.37 1.90 -0.79
C PHE A 27 -0.62 3.08 -0.88
N LEU A 28 -0.64 3.98 0.10
CA LEU A 28 -1.63 5.06 0.16
C LEU A 28 -1.12 6.43 -0.30
N ILE A 29 0.19 6.57 -0.57
CA ILE A 29 0.77 7.83 -1.04
C ILE A 29 1.46 7.65 -2.39
N PHE A 30 2.51 6.84 -2.47
CA PHE A 30 3.31 6.77 -3.70
C PHE A 30 2.59 6.07 -4.86
N LEU A 31 1.89 4.94 -4.62
CA LEU A 31 1.10 4.31 -5.68
C LEU A 31 0.01 5.24 -6.24
N PRO A 32 -0.82 5.93 -5.41
CA PRO A 32 -1.78 6.91 -5.90
C PRO A 32 -1.16 8.08 -6.66
N ILE A 33 -0.05 8.66 -6.18
CA ILE A 33 0.65 9.74 -6.90
C ILE A 33 1.03 9.29 -8.31
N GLY A 34 1.61 8.09 -8.45
CA GLY A 34 1.95 7.52 -9.77
C GLY A 34 0.72 7.35 -10.68
N VAL A 35 -0.44 7.00 -10.13
CA VAL A 35 -1.70 6.90 -10.88
C VAL A 35 -2.22 8.28 -11.28
N LEU A 36 -2.21 9.26 -10.38
CA LEU A 36 -2.68 10.62 -10.65
C LEU A 36 -1.82 11.30 -11.71
N VAL A 37 -0.49 11.13 -11.67
CA VAL A 37 0.40 11.62 -12.73
C VAL A 37 0.00 11.03 -14.07
N ALA A 38 -0.18 9.71 -14.17
CA ALA A 38 -0.62 9.08 -15.41
C ALA A 38 -2.00 9.60 -15.87
N ARG A 39 -2.94 9.76 -14.94
CA ARG A 39 -4.30 10.24 -15.22
C ARG A 39 -4.30 11.64 -15.81
N TYR A 40 -3.57 12.57 -15.21
CA TYR A 40 -3.64 13.99 -15.57
C TYR A 40 -2.65 14.40 -16.66
N THR A 41 -1.59 13.63 -16.92
CA THR A 41 -0.53 14.04 -17.88
C THR A 41 -0.55 13.27 -19.19
N ARG A 42 -1.25 12.12 -19.27
CA ARG A 42 -1.25 11.24 -20.47
C ARG A 42 -1.71 11.89 -21.78
N THR A 43 -2.46 12.99 -21.73
CA THR A 43 -2.94 13.73 -22.90
C THR A 43 -1.99 14.82 -23.36
N TYR A 44 -1.04 15.23 -22.52
CA TYR A 44 -0.19 16.41 -22.77
C TYR A 44 1.28 16.05 -23.02
N THR A 45 1.76 14.92 -22.49
CA THR A 45 3.14 14.47 -22.67
C THR A 45 3.20 12.95 -22.86
N ARG A 46 4.22 12.45 -23.56
CA ARG A 46 4.51 11.00 -23.66
C ARG A 46 5.33 10.46 -22.48
N THR A 47 5.92 11.33 -21.67
CA THR A 47 6.73 10.94 -20.49
C THR A 47 5.90 10.37 -19.34
N TRP A 48 4.56 10.52 -19.39
CA TRP A 48 3.64 10.04 -18.36
C TRP A 48 3.87 8.57 -17.98
N PHE A 49 4.14 7.71 -18.97
CA PHE A 49 4.33 6.28 -18.74
C PHE A 49 5.62 6.01 -17.97
N GLY A 50 6.72 6.67 -18.34
CA GLY A 50 7.99 6.54 -17.64
C GLY A 50 7.87 6.98 -16.18
N VAL A 51 7.23 8.13 -15.92
CA VAL A 51 7.01 8.61 -14.55
C VAL A 51 6.10 7.66 -13.78
N HIS A 52 5.01 7.20 -14.38
CA HIS A 52 4.12 6.21 -13.77
C HIS A 52 4.89 4.95 -13.38
N TRP A 53 5.64 4.37 -14.31
CA TRP A 53 6.42 3.16 -14.09
C TRP A 53 7.47 3.33 -12.99
N VAL A 54 8.22 4.45 -12.99
CA VAL A 54 9.20 4.76 -11.93
C VAL A 54 8.52 4.86 -10.56
N MET A 55 7.39 5.57 -10.48
CA MET A 55 6.64 5.72 -9.22
C MET A 55 6.11 4.37 -8.72
N GLN A 56 5.52 3.56 -9.59
CA GLN A 56 4.96 2.26 -9.21
C GLN A 56 6.08 1.28 -8.84
N PHE A 57 7.08 1.09 -9.70
CA PHE A 57 8.06 0.03 -9.54
C PHE A 57 9.27 0.45 -8.71
N LEU A 58 9.98 1.50 -9.13
CA LEU A 58 11.29 1.86 -8.56
C LEU A 58 11.19 2.59 -7.21
N ILE A 59 10.12 3.34 -6.99
CA ILE A 59 9.92 4.08 -5.72
C ILE A 59 9.05 3.26 -4.77
N SER A 60 7.83 2.91 -5.17
CA SER A 60 6.90 2.24 -4.27
C SER A 60 7.34 0.80 -3.95
N GLY A 61 7.91 0.08 -4.92
CA GLY A 61 8.37 -1.29 -4.75
C GLY A 61 9.32 -1.46 -3.56
N PRO A 62 10.52 -0.84 -3.55
CA PRO A 62 11.46 -0.97 -2.44
C PRO A 62 10.86 -0.61 -1.07
N ILE A 63 10.04 0.45 -1.01
CA ILE A 63 9.37 0.90 0.21
C ILE A 63 8.39 -0.16 0.72
N ILE A 64 7.53 -0.68 -0.16
CA ILE A 64 6.55 -1.72 0.17
C ILE A 64 7.26 -3.00 0.62
N PHE A 65 8.28 -3.45 -0.11
CA PHE A 65 9.03 -4.66 0.24
C PHE A 65 9.75 -4.51 1.58
N ALA A 66 10.39 -3.37 1.84
CA ALA A 66 11.00 -3.08 3.13
C ALA A 66 9.94 -3.08 4.26
N GLY A 67 8.79 -2.45 4.02
CA GLY A 67 7.66 -2.47 4.96
C GLY A 67 7.21 -3.89 5.27
N VAL A 68 6.89 -4.70 4.25
CA VAL A 68 6.46 -6.10 4.43
C VAL A 68 7.52 -6.92 5.16
N ALA A 69 8.80 -6.77 4.83
CA ALA A 69 9.88 -7.48 5.50
C ALA A 69 9.92 -7.17 7.01
N LEU A 70 9.77 -5.90 7.40
CA LEU A 70 9.68 -5.51 8.81
C LEU A 70 8.45 -6.11 9.50
N GLY A 71 7.32 -6.23 8.79
CA GLY A 71 6.11 -6.89 9.30
C GLY A 71 6.32 -8.38 9.56
N TYR A 72 6.93 -9.08 8.61
CA TYR A 72 7.29 -10.49 8.74
C TYR A 72 8.26 -10.73 9.92
N MET A 73 9.31 -9.90 10.04
CA MET A 73 10.24 -9.96 11.18
C MET A 73 9.54 -9.68 12.51
N THR A 74 8.54 -8.80 12.53
CA THR A 74 7.75 -8.53 13.75
C THR A 74 6.91 -9.74 14.14
N GLY A 75 6.30 -10.43 13.17
CA GLY A 75 5.56 -11.67 13.42
C GLY A 75 6.44 -12.79 13.96
N ASN A 76 7.64 -12.96 13.40
CA ASN A 76 8.61 -13.96 13.86
C ASN A 76 9.08 -13.69 15.30
N ASP A 77 9.39 -12.44 15.65
CA ASP A 77 9.81 -12.10 17.03
C ASP A 77 8.69 -12.30 18.07
N LEU A 78 7.43 -12.38 17.63
CA LEU A 78 6.27 -12.68 18.48
C LEU A 78 5.90 -14.17 18.49
N ASP A 79 6.69 -15.02 17.82
CA ASP A 79 6.39 -16.44 17.60
C ASP A 79 4.97 -16.67 17.04
N LEU A 80 4.47 -15.73 16.23
CA LEU A 80 3.15 -15.85 15.60
C LEU A 80 3.23 -16.84 14.45
N GLU A 81 2.23 -17.71 14.35
CA GLU A 81 2.05 -18.55 13.18
C GLU A 81 1.89 -17.65 11.93
N PRO A 82 2.72 -17.82 10.88
CA PRO A 82 2.63 -17.00 9.68
C PRO A 82 1.27 -17.12 8.98
N PHE A 83 0.72 -16.00 8.55
CA PHE A 83 -0.55 -15.90 7.84
C PHE A 83 -1.76 -16.45 8.61
N SER A 84 -1.68 -16.47 9.94
CA SER A 84 -2.75 -16.95 10.83
C SER A 84 -3.89 -15.93 10.98
N ASP A 85 -3.58 -14.64 11.03
CA ASP A 85 -4.57 -13.57 11.26
C ASP A 85 -5.04 -12.86 9.97
N PRO A 86 -6.22 -12.18 10.00
CA PRO A 86 -6.76 -11.47 8.85
C PRO A 86 -5.84 -10.37 8.27
N HIS A 87 -5.08 -9.66 9.11
CA HIS A 87 -4.14 -8.64 8.69
C HIS A 87 -3.04 -9.26 7.83
N GLN A 88 -2.44 -10.37 8.29
CA GLN A 88 -1.38 -11.06 7.54
C GLN A 88 -1.89 -11.66 6.22
N ARG A 89 -3.07 -12.31 6.22
CA ARG A 89 -3.64 -12.93 5.01
C ARG A 89 -3.99 -11.91 3.93
N VAL A 90 -4.66 -10.83 4.33
CA VAL A 90 -5.02 -9.77 3.37
C VAL A 90 -3.78 -8.95 2.98
N GLY A 91 -2.79 -8.80 3.86
CA GLY A 91 -1.51 -8.15 3.56
C GLY A 91 -0.71 -8.92 2.50
N LEU A 92 -0.63 -10.25 2.63
CA LEU A 92 -0.03 -11.12 1.62
C LEU A 92 -0.80 -11.04 0.29
N THR A 93 -2.14 -11.08 0.35
CA THR A 93 -2.98 -10.93 -0.84
C THR A 93 -2.72 -9.60 -1.54
N LEU A 94 -2.62 -8.51 -0.78
CA LEU A 94 -2.32 -7.18 -1.30
C LEU A 94 -0.94 -7.12 -1.98
N LEU A 95 0.08 -7.76 -1.39
CA LEU A 95 1.41 -7.86 -2.01
C LEU A 95 1.37 -8.66 -3.32
N ILE A 96 0.68 -9.80 -3.35
CA ILE A 96 0.52 -10.62 -4.56
C ILE A 96 -0.18 -9.81 -5.65
N LEU A 97 -1.29 -9.13 -5.32
CA LEU A 97 -2.01 -8.28 -6.26
C LEU A 97 -1.13 -7.16 -6.80
N TYR A 98 -0.31 -6.54 -5.95
CA TYR A 98 0.66 -5.52 -6.37
C TYR A 98 1.67 -6.07 -7.40
N LEU A 99 2.22 -7.27 -7.18
CA LEU A 99 3.12 -7.91 -8.15
C LEU A 99 2.41 -8.24 -9.46
N VAL A 100 1.19 -8.79 -9.38
CA VAL A 100 0.34 -9.04 -10.54
C VAL A 100 0.07 -7.74 -11.30
N GLN A 101 -0.19 -6.63 -10.60
CA GLN A 101 -0.43 -5.33 -11.20
C GLN A 101 0.78 -4.79 -11.97
N LEU A 102 1.99 -4.97 -11.44
CA LEU A 102 3.23 -4.61 -12.12
C LEU A 102 3.43 -5.43 -13.40
N LEU A 103 3.19 -6.75 -13.33
CA LEU A 103 3.26 -7.64 -14.49
C LEU A 103 2.19 -7.28 -15.54
N LEU A 104 0.95 -7.06 -15.11
CA LEU A 104 -0.13 -6.61 -15.99
C LEU A 104 0.21 -5.27 -16.64
N GLY A 105 0.79 -4.33 -15.89
CA GLY A 105 1.26 -3.05 -16.43
C GLY A 105 2.33 -3.23 -17.50
N ALA A 106 3.30 -4.12 -17.28
CA ALA A 106 4.28 -4.47 -18.30
C ALA A 106 3.61 -5.09 -19.55
N VAL A 107 2.67 -6.02 -19.37
CA VAL A 107 1.94 -6.63 -20.48
C VAL A 107 1.15 -5.58 -21.27
N VAL A 108 0.40 -4.70 -20.60
CA VAL A 108 -0.37 -3.61 -21.24
C VAL A 108 0.51 -2.73 -22.14
N HIS A 109 1.73 -2.44 -21.69
CA HIS A 109 2.58 -1.45 -22.34
C HIS A 109 3.56 -2.05 -23.36
N PHE A 110 3.95 -3.31 -23.19
CA PHE A 110 4.94 -3.97 -24.06
C PHE A 110 4.34 -5.04 -24.98
N VAL A 111 3.13 -5.54 -24.70
CA VAL A 111 2.46 -6.58 -25.50
C VAL A 111 1.20 -6.04 -26.16
N LYS A 112 1.20 -5.96 -27.49
CA LYS A 112 0.05 -5.50 -28.28
C LYS A 112 -0.91 -6.65 -28.58
N LEU A 113 -1.76 -7.00 -27.62
CA LEU A 113 -2.87 -7.94 -27.88
C LEU A 113 -4.01 -7.25 -28.65
N PRO A 114 -4.73 -7.96 -29.54
CA PRO A 114 -5.83 -7.39 -30.30
C PRO A 114 -6.97 -6.94 -29.38
N SER A 115 -7.68 -5.90 -29.82
CA SER A 115 -8.97 -5.58 -29.20
C SER A 115 -10.02 -6.58 -29.66
N VAL A 116 -10.86 -7.02 -28.73
CA VAL A 116 -11.99 -7.92 -29.01
C VAL A 116 -13.17 -7.14 -29.61
N PHE A 117 -13.28 -5.83 -29.32
CA PHE A 117 -14.35 -4.96 -29.81
C PHE A 117 -13.77 -3.76 -30.57
N HIS A 118 -14.32 -3.44 -31.75
CA HIS A 118 -13.89 -2.32 -32.58
C HIS A 118 -13.94 -1.00 -31.79
N GLY A 119 -12.85 -0.23 -31.82
CA GLY A 119 -12.74 1.06 -31.12
C GLY A 119 -12.46 0.97 -29.61
N HIS A 120 -12.41 -0.23 -29.02
CA HIS A 120 -12.10 -0.41 -27.59
C HIS A 120 -10.63 -0.78 -27.34
N ARG A 121 -10.20 -0.60 -26.08
CA ARG A 121 -8.90 -1.12 -25.63
C ARG A 121 -8.95 -2.63 -25.50
N ALA A 122 -7.80 -3.28 -25.65
CA ALA A 122 -7.68 -4.70 -25.42
C ALA A 122 -8.02 -5.07 -23.96
N PRO A 123 -8.62 -6.25 -23.69
CA PRO A 123 -9.21 -6.61 -22.39
C PRO A 123 -8.28 -6.43 -21.19
N HIS A 124 -6.99 -6.73 -21.36
CA HIS A 124 -5.97 -6.62 -20.31
C HIS A 124 -5.77 -5.18 -19.79
N ASN A 125 -6.14 -4.15 -20.57
CA ASN A 125 -6.16 -2.76 -20.10
C ASN A 125 -7.21 -2.54 -19.02
N TYR A 126 -8.42 -3.09 -19.20
CA TYR A 126 -9.49 -2.99 -18.21
C TYR A 126 -9.15 -3.81 -16.97
N LEU A 127 -8.56 -5.00 -17.15
CA LEU A 127 -8.08 -5.81 -16.04
C LEU A 127 -7.03 -5.07 -15.19
N HIS A 128 -6.05 -4.41 -15.82
CA HIS A 128 -5.06 -3.59 -15.13
C HIS A 128 -5.70 -2.45 -14.32
N ILE A 129 -6.75 -1.82 -14.84
CA ILE A 129 -7.48 -0.78 -14.09
C ILE A 129 -8.24 -1.40 -12.91
N ALA A 130 -8.96 -2.50 -13.14
CA ALA A 130 -9.77 -3.16 -12.12
C ALA A 130 -8.90 -3.69 -10.95
N VAL A 131 -7.79 -4.35 -11.26
CA VAL A 131 -6.83 -4.82 -10.24
C VAL A 131 -6.22 -3.64 -9.48
N GLY A 132 -5.85 -2.56 -10.19
CA GLY A 132 -5.33 -1.34 -9.55
C GLY A 132 -6.31 -0.71 -8.55
N VAL A 133 -7.60 -0.62 -8.90
CA VAL A 133 -8.64 -0.12 -7.99
C VAL A 133 -8.82 -1.04 -6.78
N THR A 134 -8.84 -2.37 -7.00
CA THR A 134 -8.93 -3.36 -5.91
C THR A 134 -7.77 -3.22 -4.91
N ILE A 135 -6.55 -2.98 -5.40
CA ILE A 135 -5.37 -2.74 -4.54
C ILE A 135 -5.59 -1.53 -3.63
N PHE A 136 -6.13 -0.43 -4.15
CA PHE A 136 -6.37 0.76 -3.32
C PHE A 136 -7.45 0.55 -2.26
N ILE A 137 -8.52 -0.17 -2.59
CA ILE A 137 -9.57 -0.51 -1.62
C ILE A 137 -9.00 -1.42 -0.52
N LEU A 138 -8.26 -2.45 -0.90
CA LEU A 138 -7.64 -3.38 0.07
C LEU A 138 -6.55 -2.70 0.90
N ALA A 139 -5.76 -1.79 0.32
CA ALA A 139 -4.76 -1.01 1.05
C ALA A 139 -5.40 -0.10 2.10
N ALA A 140 -6.50 0.58 1.74
CA ALA A 140 -7.27 1.40 2.66
C ALA A 140 -7.78 0.58 3.86
N TYR A 141 -8.38 -0.58 3.59
CA TYR A 141 -8.80 -1.53 4.62
C TYR A 141 -7.62 -2.02 5.46
N GLN A 142 -6.50 -2.36 4.83
CA GLN A 142 -5.32 -2.90 5.51
C GLN A 142 -4.70 -1.93 6.50
N VAL A 143 -4.51 -0.67 6.10
CA VAL A 143 -3.97 0.36 6.98
C VAL A 143 -4.95 0.64 8.12
N HIS A 144 -6.26 0.67 7.85
CA HIS A 144 -7.26 0.79 8.91
C HIS A 144 -7.16 -0.37 9.92
N TYR A 145 -7.21 -1.61 9.45
CA TYR A 145 -7.11 -2.77 10.33
C TYR A 145 -5.82 -2.76 11.13
N GLY A 146 -4.70 -2.36 10.51
CA GLY A 146 -3.41 -2.17 11.16
C GLY A 146 -3.45 -1.18 12.32
N LEU A 147 -4.01 0.02 12.09
CA LEU A 147 -4.05 1.11 13.06
C LEU A 147 -5.05 0.88 14.21
N TYR A 148 -6.17 0.21 13.94
CA TYR A 148 -7.29 0.10 14.90
C TYR A 148 -7.33 -1.25 15.62
N THR A 149 -6.76 -2.30 15.04
CA THR A 149 -6.83 -3.66 15.58
C THR A 149 -5.44 -4.26 15.75
N GLN A 150 -4.69 -4.41 14.66
CA GLN A 150 -3.45 -5.19 14.68
C GLN A 150 -2.40 -4.61 15.61
N TRP A 151 -2.26 -3.28 15.65
CA TRP A 151 -1.30 -2.63 16.55
C TRP A 151 -1.51 -3.08 18.00
N THR A 152 -2.73 -2.97 18.51
CA THR A 152 -3.06 -3.33 19.89
C THR A 152 -2.84 -4.82 20.14
N VAL A 153 -3.25 -5.68 19.19
CA VAL A 153 -3.07 -7.13 19.29
C VAL A 153 -1.59 -7.52 19.33
N ALA A 154 -0.76 -6.94 18.45
CA ALA A 154 0.65 -7.32 18.32
C ALA A 154 1.56 -6.71 19.40
N THR A 155 1.23 -5.51 19.90
CA THR A 155 2.08 -4.77 20.85
C THR A 155 1.58 -4.82 22.30
N GLY A 156 0.40 -5.40 22.54
CA GLY A 156 -0.25 -5.40 23.84
C GLY A 156 -0.86 -4.06 24.26
N GLY A 157 -0.76 -3.02 23.41
CA GLY A 157 -1.46 -1.75 23.62
C GLY A 157 -0.88 -0.82 24.67
N LEU A 158 0.37 -1.05 25.12
CA LEU A 158 1.06 -0.15 26.07
C LEU A 158 1.17 1.28 25.52
N HIS A 159 1.59 1.41 24.27
CA HIS A 159 1.58 2.68 23.55
C HIS A 159 0.41 2.68 22.56
N LEU A 160 -0.47 3.67 22.66
CA LEU A 160 -1.59 3.82 21.73
C LEU A 160 -1.14 4.46 20.42
N ILE A 161 -1.81 4.10 19.32
CA ILE A 161 -1.64 4.82 18.06
C ILE A 161 -2.10 6.28 18.24
N PRO A 162 -1.25 7.26 17.89
CA PRO A 162 -1.63 8.66 18.00
C PRO A 162 -2.77 9.00 17.03
N ASP A 163 -3.69 9.86 17.47
CA ASP A 163 -4.85 10.25 16.64
C ASP A 163 -4.43 10.94 15.34
N SER A 164 -3.25 11.56 15.29
CA SER A 164 -2.69 12.10 14.05
C SER A 164 -2.52 11.05 12.95
N ALA A 165 -2.13 9.81 13.29
CA ALA A 165 -2.00 8.72 12.33
C ALA A 165 -3.37 8.26 11.81
N LYS A 166 -4.37 8.18 12.70
CA LYS A 166 -5.77 7.86 12.34
C LYS A 166 -6.37 8.94 11.45
N HIS A 167 -6.17 10.22 11.80
CA HIS A 167 -6.60 11.35 10.99
C HIS A 167 -5.90 11.40 9.65
N ALA A 168 -4.60 11.07 9.58
CA ALA A 168 -3.88 10.98 8.32
C ALA A 168 -4.47 9.89 7.41
N TRP A 169 -4.75 8.71 7.95
CA TRP A 169 -5.46 7.66 7.20
C TRP A 169 -6.83 8.16 6.71
N LEU A 170 -7.65 8.75 7.58
CA LEU A 170 -8.97 9.26 7.23
C LEU A 170 -8.90 10.33 6.12
N ALA A 171 -7.93 11.24 6.21
CA ALA A 171 -7.72 12.27 5.20
C ALA A 171 -7.37 11.66 3.84
N LEU A 172 -6.49 10.65 3.79
CA LEU A 172 -6.14 9.95 2.56
C LEU A 172 -7.34 9.24 1.93
N ILE A 173 -8.24 8.67 2.75
CA ILE A 173 -9.48 8.06 2.26
C ILE A 173 -10.43 9.13 1.70
N ILE A 174 -10.73 10.18 2.47
CA ILE A 174 -11.66 11.23 2.05
C ILE A 174 -11.18 11.90 0.76
N VAL A 175 -9.90 12.25 0.67
CA VAL A 175 -9.34 12.88 -0.54
C VAL A 175 -9.41 11.92 -1.73
N SER A 176 -9.20 10.63 -1.54
CA SER A 176 -9.19 9.64 -2.64
C SER A 176 -10.60 9.28 -3.16
N PHE A 177 -11.65 9.42 -2.35
CA PHE A 177 -13.03 9.04 -2.72
C PHE A 177 -13.96 10.22 -3.02
N LYS A 178 -13.53 11.47 -2.75
CA LYS A 178 -14.34 12.68 -2.97
C LYS A 178 -14.01 13.44 -4.26
N THR A 179 -13.07 12.92 -5.07
CA THR A 179 -12.70 13.45 -6.40
C THR A 179 -13.32 12.61 -7.51
#